data_AF-A0A1L7D4A6-F1
#
_entry.id   AF-A0A1L7D4A6-F1
#
_cell.length_a   1.000
_cell.length_b   1.000
_cell.length_c   1.000
_cell.angle_alpha   90.00
_cell.angle_beta   90.00
_cell.angle_gamma   90.00
#
_symmetry.space_group_name_H-M   'P 1'
#
loop_
_entity.id
_entity.type
_entity.pdbx_description
1 polymer ?
#
loop_
_entity_poly.entity_id
_entity_poly.type
_entity_poly.pdbx_seq_one_letter_code
_entity_poly.pdbx_strand_id
1 'polypeptide(L)'
;MSDHPPTPGRKVRRRAVRPSTAVDYDRHADDPGFVTAFADDGARAVIFEDSAGDIREEPESAEKGGLDAEFYRAQFPPHYGS
;
A
#
# COMPACT_ATOMS: atom_id res chain seq x y z
N MET A 1 -6.38 -4.76 -52.03
CA MET A 1 -7.44 -4.88 -51.01
C MET A 1 -6.87 -5.74 -49.91
N SER A 2 -6.57 -5.15 -48.75
CA SER A 2 -5.86 -5.83 -47.67
C SER A 2 -6.89 -6.46 -46.74
N ASP A 3 -7.09 -7.76 -46.87
CA ASP A 3 -7.98 -8.54 -45.99
C ASP A 3 -7.25 -8.84 -44.67
N HIS A 4 -7.37 -7.92 -43.71
CA HIS A 4 -6.97 -8.18 -42.33
C HIS A 4 -8.20 -8.64 -41.53
N PRO A 5 -8.13 -9.76 -40.79
CA PRO A 5 -9.24 -10.19 -39.95
C PRO A 5 -9.44 -9.20 -38.78
N PRO A 6 -10.69 -8.93 -38.36
CA PRO A 6 -10.93 -8.09 -37.19
C PRO A 6 -10.35 -8.74 -35.95
N THR A 7 -9.40 -8.06 -35.29
CA THR A 7 -8.91 -8.45 -33.97
C THR A 7 -10.07 -8.56 -32.98
N PRO A 8 -10.18 -9.64 -32.19
CA PRO A 8 -11.26 -9.78 -31.22
C PRO A 8 -11.19 -8.62 -30.22
N GLY A 9 -12.20 -7.75 -30.26
CA GLY A 9 -12.27 -6.58 -29.39
C GLY A 9 -12.11 -6.96 -27.93
N ARG A 10 -11.26 -6.22 -27.20
CA ARG A 10 -11.06 -6.37 -25.76
C ARG A 10 -12.43 -6.36 -25.07
N LYS A 11 -12.82 -7.48 -24.46
CA LYS A 11 -14.10 -7.64 -23.77
C LYS A 11 -14.17 -6.62 -22.63
N VAL A 12 -14.88 -5.51 -22.84
CA VAL A 12 -15.08 -4.47 -21.83
C VAL A 12 -15.86 -5.10 -20.68
N ARG A 13 -15.20 -5.37 -19.55
CA ARG A 13 -15.88 -5.81 -18.33
C ARG A 13 -16.78 -4.67 -17.87
N ARG A 14 -18.09 -4.78 -18.12
CA ARG A 14 -19.07 -3.82 -17.60
C ARG A 14 -19.09 -3.92 -16.08
N ARG A 15 -18.88 -2.79 -15.39
CA ARG A 15 -19.08 -2.72 -13.94
C ARG A 15 -20.58 -2.77 -13.66
N ALA A 16 -20.99 -3.63 -12.73
CA ALA A 16 -22.37 -3.65 -12.27
C ALA A 16 -22.62 -2.42 -11.39
N VAL A 17 -23.68 -1.66 -11.70
CA VAL A 17 -24.16 -0.57 -10.84
C VAL A 17 -25.16 -1.15 -9.86
N ARG A 18 -24.98 -0.90 -8.56
CA ARG A 18 -25.92 -1.29 -7.50
C ARG A 18 -26.58 -0.03 -6.96
N PRO A 19 -27.92 0.08 -6.96
CA PRO A 19 -28.61 1.23 -6.40
C PRO A 19 -28.38 1.28 -4.88
N SER A 20 -28.16 2.48 -4.36
CA SER A 20 -28.07 2.71 -2.91
C SER A 20 -29.46 2.88 -2.33
N THR A 21 -29.69 2.33 -1.14
CA THR A 21 -30.91 2.57 -0.33
C THR A 21 -30.66 3.62 0.75
N ALA A 22 -29.51 4.31 0.72
CA ALA A 22 -29.21 5.36 1.68
C ALA A 22 -30.20 6.53 1.52
N VAL A 23 -30.57 7.14 2.65
CA VAL A 23 -31.47 8.30 2.67
C VAL A 23 -30.80 9.49 1.99
N ASP A 24 -31.57 10.24 1.20
CA ASP A 24 -31.16 11.51 0.61
C ASP A 24 -31.43 12.66 1.59
N TYR A 25 -30.38 13.20 2.17
CA TYR A 25 -30.43 14.32 3.12
C TYR A 25 -29.13 15.11 3.06
N ASP A 26 -29.14 16.32 3.59
CA ASP A 26 -27.95 17.18 3.65
C ASP A 26 -26.89 16.59 4.59
N ARG A 27 -25.72 16.30 4.03
CA ARG A 27 -24.54 15.79 4.76
C ARG A 27 -23.45 16.83 4.94
N HIS A 28 -23.74 18.10 4.68
CA HIS A 28 -22.82 19.19 4.97
C HIS A 28 -22.49 19.18 6.47
N ALA A 29 -21.21 19.11 6.76
CA ALA A 29 -20.64 19.23 8.09
C ALA A 29 -19.53 20.29 8.03
N ASP A 30 -19.30 20.97 9.13
CA ASP A 30 -18.16 21.87 9.25
C ASP A 30 -16.87 21.04 9.08
N ASP A 31 -15.97 21.52 8.22
CA ASP A 31 -14.63 20.96 8.04
C ASP A 31 -13.65 21.88 8.77
N PRO A 32 -13.33 21.63 10.06
CA PRO A 32 -12.28 22.37 10.72
C PRO A 32 -10.98 22.08 9.98
N GLY A 33 -10.33 23.14 9.50
CA GLY A 33 -9.06 23.01 8.79
C GLY A 33 -8.11 22.09 9.57
N PHE A 34 -7.53 21.12 8.87
CA PHE A 34 -6.62 20.15 9.47
C PHE A 34 -5.49 20.86 10.22
N VAL A 35 -5.48 20.74 11.54
CA VAL A 35 -4.37 21.23 12.38
C VAL A 35 -3.38 20.10 12.51
N THR A 36 -2.28 20.19 11.76
CA THR A 36 -1.15 19.27 11.91
C THR A 36 -0.44 19.54 13.24
N ALA A 37 -0.16 18.48 13.99
CA ALA A 37 0.67 18.54 15.19
C ALA A 37 2.18 18.66 14.88
N PHE A 38 2.55 18.62 13.60
CA PHE A 38 3.92 18.80 13.12
C PHE A 38 4.09 20.24 12.64
N ALA A 39 5.16 20.89 13.11
CA ALA A 39 5.52 22.22 12.63
C ALA A 39 5.91 22.17 11.14
N ASP A 40 5.61 23.25 10.42
CA ASP A 40 5.99 23.44 9.00
C ASP A 40 7.51 23.60 8.80
N ASP A 41 8.30 23.52 9.86
CA ASP A 41 9.76 23.67 9.85
C ASP A 41 10.49 22.47 9.23
N GLY A 42 9.76 21.46 8.74
CA GLY A 42 10.33 20.31 8.05
C GLY A 42 11.22 19.45 8.94
N ALA A 43 11.24 19.67 10.26
CA ALA A 43 12.16 18.99 11.19
C ALA A 43 11.90 17.48 11.34
N ARG A 44 10.84 16.96 10.68
CA ARG A 44 10.49 15.53 10.64
C ARG A 44 10.06 15.07 9.23
N ALA A 45 10.64 15.64 8.18
CA ALA A 45 10.49 15.07 6.85
C ALA A 45 11.26 13.75 6.76
N VAL A 46 10.56 12.62 6.70
CA VAL A 46 11.17 11.34 6.32
C VAL A 46 11.33 11.37 4.80
N ILE A 47 12.57 11.56 4.36
CA ILE A 47 12.93 11.47 2.94
C ILE A 47 12.88 9.98 2.57
N PHE A 48 11.86 9.59 1.81
CA PHE A 48 11.90 8.31 1.09
C PHE A 48 12.66 8.57 -0.21
N GLU A 49 13.96 8.28 -0.21
CA GLU A 49 14.68 8.12 -1.47
C GLU A 49 14.17 6.85 -2.14
N ASP A 50 13.35 7.02 -3.18
CA ASP A 50 13.03 5.97 -4.14
C ASP A 50 14.28 5.70 -4.99
N SER A 51 15.33 5.18 -4.37
CA SER A 51 16.50 4.65 -5.05
C SER A 51 16.42 3.13 -4.98
N ALA A 52 15.84 2.56 -6.03
CA ALA A 52 16.03 1.17 -6.36
C ALA A 52 17.54 0.89 -6.51
N GLY A 53 18.15 0.30 -5.48
CA GLY A 53 19.49 -0.28 -5.55
C GLY A 53 20.45 0.25 -4.48
N ASP A 54 20.45 -0.36 -3.29
CA ASP A 54 21.52 -1.28 -2.91
C ASP A 54 21.25 -1.87 -1.53
N ILE A 55 21.49 -3.17 -1.41
CA ILE A 55 21.30 -3.98 -0.22
C ILE A 55 22.61 -3.92 0.60
N ARG A 56 22.45 -3.83 1.93
CA ARG A 56 23.42 -4.04 3.03
C ARG A 56 24.21 -2.81 3.49
N GLU A 57 23.83 -2.34 4.67
CA GLU A 57 24.70 -2.39 5.85
C GLU A 57 23.83 -2.63 7.09
N GLU A 58 24.02 -3.78 7.73
CA GLU A 58 23.42 -4.15 9.03
C GLU A 58 24.02 -3.26 10.13
N PRO A 59 23.23 -2.52 10.93
CA PRO A 59 23.77 -2.00 12.17
C PRO A 59 23.82 -3.12 13.20
N GLU A 60 25.02 -3.59 13.50
CA GLU A 60 25.29 -4.33 14.74
C GLU A 60 24.82 -3.47 15.93
N SER A 61 23.72 -3.87 16.54
CA SER A 61 23.35 -3.43 17.88
C SER A 61 22.68 -4.60 18.59
N ALA A 62 23.54 -5.43 19.16
CA ALA A 62 23.21 -6.46 20.11
C ALA A 62 22.63 -5.82 21.39
N GLU A 63 21.31 -5.69 21.46
CA GLU A 63 20.59 -5.70 22.73
C GLU A 63 20.08 -7.12 23.01
N LYS A 64 20.64 -7.74 24.05
CA LYS A 64 20.24 -9.02 24.63
C LYS A 64 18.72 -9.07 24.82
N GLY A 65 18.05 -9.84 23.97
CA GLY A 65 16.60 -9.99 23.91
C GLY A 65 16.07 -10.19 22.50
N GLY A 66 16.93 -10.06 21.48
CA GLY A 66 16.61 -10.40 20.10
C GLY A 66 16.21 -11.86 19.94
N LEU A 67 15.06 -12.07 19.31
CA LEU A 67 14.52 -13.39 19.00
C LEU A 67 15.54 -14.15 18.13
N ASP A 68 15.85 -15.39 18.50
CA ASP A 68 16.81 -16.22 17.78
C ASP A 68 16.29 -16.62 16.38
N ALA A 69 17.18 -16.99 15.47
CA ALA A 69 16.85 -17.43 14.11
C ALA A 69 15.85 -18.61 14.11
N GLU A 70 15.88 -19.45 15.15
CA GLU A 70 14.93 -20.54 15.36
C GLU A 70 13.50 -20.05 15.61
N PHE A 71 13.33 -18.93 16.32
CA PHE A 71 12.01 -18.32 16.54
C PHE A 71 11.36 -17.93 15.22
N TYR A 72 12.11 -17.25 14.34
CA TYR A 72 11.58 -16.81 13.06
C TYR A 72 11.23 -17.97 12.13
N ARG A 73 12.02 -19.05 12.14
CA ARG A 73 11.71 -20.28 11.39
C ARG A 73 10.40 -20.92 11.83
N ALA A 74 10.09 -20.91 13.13
CA ALA A 74 8.85 -21.46 13.66
C ALA A 74 7.60 -20.63 13.34
N GLN A 75 7.75 -19.35 12.98
CA GLN A 75 6.63 -18.47 12.60
C GLN A 75 6.28 -18.51 11.11
N PHE A 76 7.00 -19.27 10.28
CA PHE A 76 6.64 -19.41 8.87
C PHE A 76 5.30 -20.14 8.74
N PRO A 77 4.29 -19.54 8.09
CA PRO A 77 3.05 -20.25 7.84
C PRO A 77 3.31 -21.47 6.94
N PRO A 78 2.57 -22.58 7.13
CA PRO A 78 2.86 -23.87 6.52
C PRO A 78 2.80 -23.89 4.98
N HIS A 79 2.32 -22.80 4.37
CA HIS A 79 2.18 -22.66 2.91
C HIS A 79 3.36 -21.92 2.24
N TYR A 80 4.32 -21.40 3.01
CA TYR A 80 5.47 -20.63 2.51
C TYR A 80 6.80 -21.39 2.64
N GLY A 81 6.78 -22.72 2.49
CA GLY A 81 7.99 -23.54 2.56
C GLY A 81 7.81 -24.95 2.01
N SER A 82 7.93 -25.08 0.69
CA SER A 82 8.48 -26.28 0.03
C SER A 82 9.63 -25.87 -0.86
#